data_AF-A0A060C651-F1
#
_entry.id   AF-A0A060C651-F1
#
_cell.length_a   1.000
_cell.length_b   1.000
_cell.length_c   1.000
_cell.angle_alpha   90.00
_cell.angle_beta   90.00
_cell.angle_gamma   90.00
#
_symmetry.space_group_name_H-M   'P 1'
#
loop_
_entity.id
_entity.type
_entity.pdbx_description
1 polymer ?
#
loop_
_entity_poly.entity_id
_entity_poly.type
_entity_poly.pdbx_seq_one_letter_code
_entity_poly.pdbx_strand_id
1 'polypeptide(L)' 'PQKKVALVVDEWGIWTDVEPGTNPGFLYQQNSLRDALVAASTLNIFNNHSERVRMANLAQTINVLQALILTEKEKCC' A
#
# COMPACT_ATOMS: atom_id res chain seq x y z
N PRO A 1 6.22 -29.57 3.88
CA PRO A 1 6.53 -28.61 2.78
C PRO A 1 7.85 -27.86 3.05
N GLN A 2 8.94 -28.13 2.31
CA GLN A 2 10.28 -27.55 2.56
C GLN A 2 10.41 -26.06 2.16
N LYS A 3 9.34 -25.26 2.28
CA LYS A 3 9.31 -23.82 1.94
C LYS A 3 9.89 -23.52 0.53
N LYS A 4 9.73 -24.45 -0.42
CA LYS A 4 10.25 -24.35 -1.80
C LYS A 4 9.52 -23.29 -2.63
N VAL A 5 8.21 -23.16 -2.40
CA VAL A 5 7.36 -22.15 -3.05
C VAL A 5 7.20 -20.96 -2.11
N ALA A 6 7.50 -19.78 -2.60
CA ALA A 6 7.34 -18.52 -1.87
C ALA A 6 5.87 -18.15 -1.72
N LEU A 7 5.52 -17.55 -0.58
CA LEU A 7 4.29 -16.76 -0.46
C LEU A 7 4.60 -15.35 -0.94
N VAL A 8 3.82 -14.87 -1.89
CA VAL A 8 3.90 -13.52 -2.45
C VAL A 8 2.62 -12.80 -2.08
N VAL A 9 2.74 -11.67 -1.39
CA VAL A 9 1.61 -10.80 -1.02
C VAL A 9 1.64 -9.59 -1.94
N ASP A 10 1.23 -9.80 -3.20
CA ASP A 10 1.36 -8.83 -4.29
C ASP A 10 0.33 -7.68 -4.25
N GLU A 11 -0.68 -7.76 -3.39
CA GLU A 11 -1.58 -6.64 -3.10
C GLU A 11 -1.90 -6.58 -1.60
N TRP A 12 -1.48 -5.50 -0.94
CA TRP A 12 -1.85 -5.17 0.44
C TRP A 12 -1.88 -3.67 0.64
N GLY A 13 -2.56 -3.20 1.69
CA GLY A 13 -2.71 -1.77 2.00
C GLY A 13 -4.10 -1.44 2.50
N ILE A 14 -4.31 -0.18 2.87
CA ILE A 14 -5.62 0.31 3.29
C ILE A 14 -6.41 0.77 2.07
N TRP A 15 -7.69 0.39 2.05
CA TRP A 15 -8.68 0.91 1.12
C TRP A 15 -9.73 1.69 1.92
N THR A 16 -9.81 3.00 1.73
CA THR A 16 -10.84 3.87 2.32
C THR A 16 -11.75 4.46 1.26
N ASP A 17 -12.79 5.18 1.71
CA ASP A 17 -13.56 6.05 0.84
C ASP A 17 -12.63 7.02 0.10
N VAL A 18 -13.01 7.34 -1.14
CA VAL A 18 -12.28 8.32 -1.95
C VAL A 18 -12.48 9.72 -1.39
N GLU A 19 -11.52 10.61 -1.65
CA GLU A 19 -11.64 12.01 -1.24
C GLU A 19 -12.90 12.65 -1.83
N PRO A 20 -13.66 13.44 -1.05
CA PRO A 20 -14.86 14.11 -1.52
C PRO A 20 -14.61 14.96 -2.78
N GLY A 21 -15.42 14.76 -3.82
CA GLY A 21 -15.29 15.48 -5.09
C GLY A 21 -14.33 14.85 -6.09
N THR A 22 -13.70 13.72 -5.77
CA THR A 22 -12.89 12.94 -6.72
C THR A 22 -13.72 11.85 -7.41
N ASN A 23 -13.25 11.37 -8.56
CA ASN A 23 -13.92 10.26 -9.26
C ASN A 23 -13.69 8.95 -8.48
N PRO A 24 -14.75 8.23 -8.07
CA PRO A 24 -14.62 6.99 -7.30
C PRO A 24 -13.85 5.89 -8.03
N GLY A 25 -13.79 5.91 -9.36
CA GLY A 25 -12.98 4.96 -10.15
C GLY A 25 -11.47 5.22 -10.08
N PHE A 26 -11.03 6.36 -9.56
CA PHE A 26 -9.60 6.71 -9.46
C PHE A 26 -8.99 6.36 -8.10
N LEU A 27 -9.80 5.95 -7.11
CA LEU A 27 -9.34 5.46 -5.81
C LEU A 27 -8.32 6.40 -5.12
N TYR A 28 -8.51 7.70 -5.32
CA TYR A 28 -7.69 8.73 -4.69
C TYR A 28 -8.13 8.88 -3.23
N GLN A 29 -7.22 8.58 -2.31
CA GLN A 29 -7.44 8.68 -0.87
C GLN A 29 -6.27 9.40 -0.20
N GLN A 30 -6.55 10.13 0.88
CA GLN A 30 -5.50 10.80 1.63
C GLN A 30 -4.65 9.81 2.44
N ASN A 31 -3.37 10.15 2.66
CA ASN A 31 -2.43 9.36 3.46
C ASN A 31 -2.09 10.09 4.78
N SER A 32 -2.23 9.38 5.90
CA SER A 32 -2.13 9.89 7.26
C SER A 32 -1.20 9.04 8.12
N LEU A 33 -0.95 9.45 9.36
CA LEU A 33 -0.15 8.68 10.32
C LEU A 33 -0.73 7.27 10.58
N ARG A 34 -2.05 7.09 10.45
CA ARG A 34 -2.69 5.78 10.55
C ARG A 34 -2.13 4.83 9.49
N ASP A 35 -2.00 5.31 8.26
CA ASP A 35 -1.59 4.50 7.11
C ASP A 35 -0.09 4.16 7.21
N ALA A 36 0.71 5.05 7.80
CA ALA A 36 2.10 4.76 8.19
C ALA A 36 2.20 3.67 9.26
N LEU A 37 1.35 3.69 10.29
CA LEU A 37 1.34 2.64 11.33
C LEU A 37 0.91 1.28 10.79
N VAL A 38 -0.04 1.24 9.86
CA VAL A 38 -0.43 0.01 9.18
C VAL A 38 0.70 -0.51 8.30
N ALA A 39 1.38 0.35 7.55
CA ALA A 39 2.56 -0.06 6.77
C ALA A 39 3.66 -0.65 7.67
N ALA A 40 4.00 0.04 8.76
CA ALA A 40 5.03 -0.41 9.70
C ALA A 40 4.67 -1.76 10.33
N SER A 41 3.43 -1.93 10.77
CA SER A 41 2.96 -3.17 11.40
C SER A 41 2.96 -4.34 10.42
N THR A 42 2.49 -4.12 9.20
CA THR A 42 2.43 -5.14 8.16
C THR A 42 3.82 -5.56 7.68
N LEU A 43 4.74 -4.61 7.50
CA LEU A 43 6.15 -4.92 7.19
C LEU A 43 6.82 -5.71 8.32
N ASN A 44 6.51 -5.39 9.58
CA ASN A 44 7.00 -6.14 10.73
C ASN A 44 6.48 -7.59 10.72
N ILE A 45 5.21 -7.80 10.38
CA ILE A 45 4.64 -9.15 10.20
C ILE A 45 5.36 -9.90 9.07
N PHE A 46 5.62 -9.25 7.92
CA PHE A 46 6.35 -9.89 6.82
C PHE A 46 7.78 -10.27 7.20
N ASN A 47 8.47 -9.43 7.96
CA ASN A 47 9.81 -9.75 8.49
C ASN A 47 9.78 -10.98 9.40
N ASN A 48 8.79 -11.07 10.31
CA ASN A 48 8.61 -12.23 11.19
C ASN A 48 8.24 -13.52 10.42
N HIS A 49 7.68 -13.41 9.22
CA HIS A 49 7.34 -14.54 8.35
C HIS A 49 8.23 -14.63 7.10
N SER A 50 9.41 -14.00 7.10
CA SER A 50 10.34 -13.90 5.95
C SER A 50 10.83 -15.25 5.42
N GLU A 51 10.77 -16.28 6.26
CA GLU A 51 11.00 -17.68 5.88
C GLU A 51 10.04 -18.20 4.79
N ARG A 52 8.87 -17.57 4.66
CA ARG A 52 7.81 -17.95 3.73
C ARG A 52 7.38 -16.80 2.83
N VAL A 53 7.21 -15.60 3.38
CA VAL A 53 6.89 -14.37 2.62
C VAL A 53 8.19 -13.84 2.02
N ARG A 54 8.32 -13.92 0.70
CA ARG A 54 9.55 -13.47 0.00
C ARG A 54 9.36 -12.25 -0.89
N MET A 55 8.13 -11.81 -1.05
CA MET A 55 7.78 -10.63 -1.84
C MET A 55 6.45 -10.07 -1.33
N ALA A 56 6.36 -8.75 -1.24
CA ALA A 56 5.13 -8.05 -0.96
C ALA A 56 5.07 -6.73 -1.74
N ASN A 57 3.89 -6.36 -2.26
CA ASN A 57 3.70 -5.16 -3.07
C ASN A 57 2.51 -4.35 -2.52
N LEU A 58 2.79 -3.10 -2.11
CA LEU A 58 1.78 -2.18 -1.58
C LEU A 58 0.91 -1.63 -2.72
N ALA A 59 -0.41 -1.67 -2.55
CA ALA A 59 -1.37 -1.15 -3.49
C ALA A 59 -1.72 0.33 -3.17
N GLN A 60 -1.45 1.31 -4.04
CA GLN A 60 -0.57 1.31 -5.23
C GLN A 60 0.53 2.37 -5.06
N THR A 61 1.42 2.55 -6.04
CA THR A 61 2.62 3.38 -5.88
C THR A 61 2.36 4.90 -5.93
N ILE A 62 1.46 5.37 -6.80
CA ILE A 62 1.24 6.81 -7.06
C ILE A 62 -0.27 7.09 -7.15
N ASN A 63 -0.76 8.11 -6.43
CA ASN A 63 -2.13 8.67 -6.50
C ASN A 63 -3.31 7.71 -6.23
N VAL A 64 -3.06 6.42 -6.01
CA VAL A 64 -4.09 5.38 -5.89
C VAL A 64 -3.88 4.58 -4.62
N LEU A 65 -4.96 4.38 -3.84
CA LEU A 65 -4.97 3.65 -2.58
C LEU A 65 -3.90 4.17 -1.61
N GLN A 66 -3.13 3.28 -0.97
CA GLN A 66 -2.09 3.67 -0.02
C GLN A 66 -0.82 4.11 -0.76
N ALA A 67 -0.96 5.20 -1.52
CA ALA A 67 0.11 5.77 -2.33
C ALA A 67 1.30 6.22 -1.48
N LEU A 68 2.52 5.94 -1.98
CA LEU A 68 3.75 6.48 -1.42
C LEU A 68 3.95 7.94 -1.81
N ILE A 69 3.42 8.34 -2.97
CA ILE A 69 3.54 9.68 -3.53
C ILE A 69 2.18 10.12 -4.05
N LEU A 70 1.75 11.31 -3.60
CA LEU A 70 0.62 12.04 -4.17
C LEU A 70 1.17 13.19 -5.02
N THR A 71 0.73 13.29 -6.26
CA THR A 71 1.14 14.33 -7.22
C THR A 71 -0.07 15.14 -7.65
N GLU A 72 0.08 16.47 -7.61
CA GLU A 72 -0.92 17.41 -8.12
C GLU A 72 -0.32 18.18 -9.30
N LYS A 73 -1.02 18.20 -10.44
CA LYS A 73 -0.51 18.75 -11.71
C LYS A 73 -0.13 20.24 -11.64
N GLU A 74 -0.71 21.00 -10.70
CA GLU A 74 -0.42 22.43 -10.48
C GLU A 74 0.69 22.70 -9.46
N LYS A 75 1.13 21.69 -8.69
CA LYS A 75 2.19 21.84 -7.67
C LYS A 75 3.57 21.36 -8.16
N CYS A 76 3.68 20.88 -9.39
CA CYS A 76 4.95 20.61 -10.06
C CYS A 76 5.44 21.86 -10.81
N CYS A 77 5.96 22.85 -10.07
CA CYS A 77 6.71 24.00 -10.59
C CYS A 77 8.16 23.92 -10.09
#